data_AF-A0A9D4F4R5-F1
#
_entry.id   AF-A0A9D4F4R5-F1
#
_cell.length_a   1.000
_cell.length_b   1.000
_cell.length_c   1.000
_cell.angle_alpha   90.00
_cell.angle_beta   90.00
_cell.angle_gamma   90.00
#
_symmetry.space_group_name_H-M   'P 1'
#
loop_
_entity.id
_entity.type
_entity.pdbx_description
1 polymer ?
#
loop_
_entity_poly.entity_id
_entity_poly.type
_entity_poly.pdbx_seq_one_letter_code
_entity_poly.pdbx_strand_id
1 'polypeptide(L)'
;MCTQREPGYHSGGYNQGCHDTDECAAGTSGCAQQCTNTHGSYVCSCLPGYWLWTDKHTCNYDNCTFESDSTCAWTDVTSGDDFDWTLTYGKYMYIGTSGFRNVGETAWLTSPMLRPTAFTKRCLMFGYNMNGPSIGLLSVYMTAHGEKPGTLLWRMSGDQGQEWKGASVNLSSLEQYQVFVYSVVNKIM
;
A
#
# COMPACT_ATOMS: atom_id res chain seq x y z
N MET A 1 -44.55 0.51 -12.58
CA MET A 1 -44.22 1.86 -12.06
C MET A 1 -42.82 1.78 -11.50
N CYS A 2 -41.94 2.75 -11.79
CA CYS A 2 -40.67 2.83 -11.10
C CYS A 2 -40.98 3.06 -9.61
N THR A 3 -40.78 2.04 -8.77
CA THR A 3 -40.82 2.23 -7.33
C THR A 3 -39.68 3.19 -7.04
N GLN A 4 -39.97 4.39 -6.54
CA GLN A 4 -39.04 5.53 -6.44
C GLN A 4 -37.86 5.32 -5.47
N ARG A 5 -37.21 4.16 -5.49
CA ARG A 5 -36.23 3.73 -4.51
C ARG A 5 -35.10 2.85 -5.06
N GLU A 6 -35.02 2.57 -6.35
CA GLU A 6 -33.82 1.91 -6.90
C GLU A 6 -32.73 2.97 -7.10
N PRO A 7 -31.61 2.90 -6.34
CA PRO A 7 -30.46 3.77 -6.58
C PRO A 7 -29.99 3.58 -8.03
N GLY A 8 -29.63 4.67 -8.71
CA GLY A 8 -29.20 4.63 -10.10
C GLY A 8 -30.33 4.65 -11.14
N TYR A 9 -31.60 4.83 -10.75
CA TYR A 9 -32.72 4.99 -11.70
C TYR A 9 -33.57 6.23 -11.43
N HIS A 10 -34.10 6.83 -12.49
CA HIS A 10 -35.10 7.88 -12.42
C HIS A 10 -36.36 7.54 -13.24
N SER A 11 -37.49 8.15 -12.88
CA SER A 11 -38.75 7.96 -13.59
C SER A 11 -38.76 8.75 -14.91
N GLY A 12 -39.07 8.09 -16.04
CA GLY A 12 -39.26 8.73 -17.35
C GLY A 12 -40.60 9.46 -17.54
N GLY A 13 -41.39 9.63 -16.47
CA GLY A 13 -42.77 10.10 -16.56
C GLY A 13 -43.80 8.98 -16.67
N TYR A 14 -45.08 9.36 -16.78
CA TYR A 14 -46.20 8.42 -16.75
C TYR A 14 -46.13 7.48 -17.96
N ASN A 15 -45.98 6.18 -17.71
CA ASN A 15 -45.85 5.07 -18.68
C ASN A 15 -44.50 4.86 -19.42
N GLN A 16 -43.39 5.52 -19.05
CA GLN A 16 -42.09 5.33 -19.73
C GLN A 16 -41.10 4.34 -19.06
N GLY A 17 -41.47 3.70 -17.94
CA GLY A 17 -40.57 2.75 -17.25
C GLY A 17 -39.48 3.44 -16.40
N CYS A 18 -38.56 2.66 -15.84
CA CYS A 18 -37.37 3.19 -15.15
C CYS A 18 -36.27 3.43 -16.18
N HIS A 19 -35.70 4.63 -16.17
CA HIS A 19 -34.49 4.92 -16.94
C HIS A 19 -33.30 4.92 -16.01
N ASP A 20 -32.24 4.29 -16.49
CA ASP A 20 -30.94 4.32 -15.87
C ASP A 20 -30.45 5.76 -15.76
N THR A 21 -29.88 6.11 -14.60
CA THR A 21 -29.24 7.40 -14.37
C THR A 21 -27.80 7.26 -14.78
N ASP A 22 -27.39 7.93 -15.84
CA ASP A 22 -25.98 7.92 -16.24
C ASP A 22 -25.17 8.87 -15.33
N GLU A 23 -24.61 8.33 -14.23
CA GLU A 23 -23.83 9.14 -13.29
C GLU A 23 -22.50 9.62 -13.89
N CYS A 24 -22.02 8.98 -14.96
CA CYS A 24 -20.85 9.41 -15.69
C CYS A 24 -21.15 10.67 -16.51
N ALA A 25 -22.27 10.69 -17.24
CA ALA A 25 -22.71 11.84 -18.01
C ALA A 25 -23.15 13.00 -17.11
N ALA A 26 -23.74 12.68 -15.95
CA ALA A 26 -24.13 13.67 -14.95
C ALA A 26 -22.94 14.26 -14.17
N GLY A 27 -21.76 13.63 -14.24
CA GLY A 27 -20.58 14.04 -13.48
C GLY A 27 -20.71 13.81 -11.97
N THR A 28 -21.63 12.94 -11.55
CA THR A 28 -21.90 12.63 -10.14
C THR A 28 -21.26 11.33 -9.67
N SER A 29 -20.54 10.62 -10.55
CA SER A 29 -19.91 9.35 -10.25
C SER A 29 -18.80 9.43 -9.20
N GLY A 30 -18.15 10.59 -9.02
CA GLY A 30 -17.01 10.71 -8.11
C GLY A 30 -15.77 9.89 -8.51
N CYS A 31 -15.75 9.28 -9.71
CA CYS A 31 -14.57 8.58 -10.22
C CYS A 31 -13.41 9.57 -10.41
N ALA A 32 -12.23 9.24 -9.90
CA ALA A 32 -11.06 10.10 -10.02
C ALA A 32 -10.56 10.25 -11.47
N GLN A 33 -10.78 9.23 -12.30
CA GLN A 33 -10.31 9.23 -13.70
C GLN A 33 -11.41 8.80 -14.66
N GLN A 34 -11.60 7.50 -14.88
CA GLN A 34 -12.54 6.99 -15.88
C GLN A 34 -13.81 6.49 -15.21
N CYS A 35 -14.94 6.73 -15.86
CA CYS A 35 -16.26 6.26 -15.44
C CYS A 35 -16.91 5.53 -16.62
N THR A 36 -17.46 4.34 -16.36
CA THR A 36 -18.25 3.58 -17.34
C THR A 36 -19.64 3.37 -16.75
N ASN A 37 -20.66 3.91 -17.41
CA ASN A 37 -22.04 3.74 -16.99
C ASN A 37 -22.51 2.29 -17.20
N THR A 38 -23.29 1.78 -16.28
CA THR A 38 -23.85 0.42 -16.30
C THR A 38 -25.32 0.46 -15.92
N HIS A 39 -26.11 -0.56 -16.26
CA HIS A 39 -27.53 -0.51 -15.94
C HIS A 39 -27.76 -0.54 -14.42
N GLY A 40 -28.20 0.58 -13.86
CA GLY A 40 -28.48 0.83 -12.44
C GLY A 40 -27.28 1.28 -11.61
N SER A 41 -26.12 1.57 -12.23
CA SER A 41 -24.91 1.99 -11.51
C SER A 41 -23.80 2.44 -12.45
N TYR A 42 -22.59 2.59 -11.94
CA TYR A 42 -21.39 2.87 -12.72
C TYR A 42 -20.18 2.14 -12.16
N VAL A 43 -19.15 2.01 -12.97
CA VAL A 43 -17.85 1.47 -12.56
C VAL A 43 -16.75 2.47 -12.88
N CYS A 44 -15.93 2.79 -11.90
CA CYS A 44 -14.72 3.58 -12.12
C CYS A 44 -13.56 2.70 -12.59
N SER A 45 -12.72 3.25 -13.46
CA SER A 45 -11.44 2.66 -13.85
C SER A 45 -10.34 3.71 -13.87
N CYS A 46 -9.10 3.26 -13.96
CA CYS A 46 -7.93 4.13 -13.96
C CYS A 46 -7.15 3.99 -15.27
N LEU A 47 -6.50 5.08 -15.66
CA LEU A 47 -5.61 5.15 -16.81
C LEU A 47 -4.39 4.22 -16.62
N PRO A 48 -3.74 3.79 -17.71
CA PRO A 48 -2.52 2.99 -17.61
C PRO A 48 -1.49 3.64 -16.67
N GLY A 49 -0.92 2.84 -15.76
CA GLY A 49 -0.01 3.32 -14.72
C GLY A 49 -0.69 3.76 -13.41
N TYR A 50 -2.01 3.64 -13.31
CA TYR A 50 -2.78 3.87 -12.09
C TYR A 50 -3.62 2.63 -11.72
N TRP A 51 -3.93 2.45 -10.43
CA TRP A 51 -4.92 1.45 -9.98
C TRP A 51 -6.05 2.10 -9.19
N LEU A 52 -7.21 1.45 -9.30
CA LEU A 52 -8.39 1.81 -8.53
C LEU A 52 -8.21 1.39 -7.07
N TRP A 53 -8.34 2.35 -6.17
CA TRP A 53 -8.27 2.16 -4.72
C TRP A 53 -9.45 1.34 -4.19
N THR A 54 -9.41 0.98 -2.91
CA THR A 54 -10.44 0.14 -2.27
C THR A 54 -11.79 0.85 -2.11
N ASP A 55 -11.81 2.18 -2.15
CA ASP A 55 -13.04 2.99 -2.21
C ASP A 55 -13.77 2.90 -3.55
N LYS A 56 -13.17 2.24 -4.55
CA LYS A 56 -13.66 2.07 -5.93
C LYS A 56 -13.80 3.37 -6.73
N HIS A 57 -13.21 4.47 -6.28
CA HIS A 57 -13.30 5.77 -6.93
C HIS A 57 -11.94 6.41 -7.17
N THR A 58 -11.01 6.28 -6.22
CA THR A 58 -9.70 6.94 -6.27
C THR A 58 -8.72 6.16 -7.15
N CYS A 59 -7.89 6.87 -7.92
CA CYS A 59 -6.84 6.27 -8.76
C CYS A 59 -5.45 6.66 -8.25
N ASN A 60 -4.67 5.68 -7.79
CA ASN A 60 -3.31 5.88 -7.29
C ASN A 60 -2.26 5.46 -8.33
N TYR A 61 -1.16 6.20 -8.42
CA TYR A 61 -0.10 6.03 -9.42
C TYR A 61 0.98 5.01 -9.02
N ASP A 62 1.46 4.18 -9.96
CA ASP A 62 2.14 2.88 -9.69
C ASP A 62 3.62 2.98 -9.38
N ASN A 63 3.96 4.14 -8.85
CA ASN A 63 5.27 4.49 -8.41
C ASN A 63 5.17 5.11 -7.03
N CYS A 64 4.96 4.26 -6.02
CA CYS A 64 5.14 4.68 -4.64
C CYS A 64 6.64 4.87 -4.40
N THR A 65 7.11 6.12 -4.51
CA THR A 65 8.51 6.48 -4.32
C THR A 65 8.81 7.09 -2.96
N PHE A 66 7.81 7.33 -2.11
CA PHE A 66 7.93 8.16 -0.88
C PHE A 66 8.43 9.61 -1.13
N GLU A 67 8.59 10.02 -2.40
CA GLU A 67 9.16 11.32 -2.82
C GLU A 67 8.11 12.43 -3.03
N SER A 68 6.83 12.07 -3.23
CA SER A 68 5.78 13.00 -3.65
C SER A 68 4.76 13.30 -2.52
N ASP A 69 5.24 13.36 -1.28
CA ASP A 69 4.55 13.87 -0.09
C ASP A 69 3.49 12.98 0.61
N SER A 70 3.60 11.64 0.52
CA SER A 70 2.88 10.72 1.43
C SER A 70 3.62 9.39 1.63
N THR A 71 3.26 8.64 2.68
CA THR A 71 3.71 7.25 2.89
C THR A 71 3.10 6.25 1.90
N CYS A 72 2.41 6.71 0.85
CA CYS A 72 1.60 5.85 -0.04
C CYS A 72 0.66 4.91 0.73
N ALA A 73 0.05 5.43 1.79
CA ALA A 73 -0.79 4.67 2.72
C ALA A 73 -0.08 3.51 3.44
N TRP A 74 1.25 3.39 3.35
CA TRP A 74 1.98 2.58 4.30
C TRP A 74 1.82 3.19 5.69
N THR A 75 1.59 2.33 6.66
CA THR A 75 1.33 2.72 8.04
C THR A 75 2.38 2.12 8.94
N ASP A 76 2.73 2.89 9.96
CA ASP A 76 3.42 2.37 11.13
C ASP A 76 2.49 1.43 11.90
N VAL A 77 2.99 0.28 12.37
CA VAL A 77 2.16 -0.68 13.09
C VAL A 77 2.17 -0.35 14.56
N THR A 78 1.06 0.09 15.11
CA THR A 78 1.01 0.53 16.52
C THR A 78 0.95 -0.60 17.55
N SER A 79 1.05 -1.88 17.15
CA SER A 79 0.92 -3.04 18.04
C SER A 79 2.04 -4.06 17.85
N GLY A 80 2.82 -4.31 18.91
CA GLY A 80 4.02 -5.16 18.84
C GLY A 80 5.22 -4.47 18.19
N ASP A 81 5.14 -3.16 18.08
CA ASP A 81 6.20 -2.25 17.68
C ASP A 81 6.67 -1.49 18.93
N ASP A 82 7.99 -1.33 19.07
CA ASP A 82 8.61 -0.60 20.17
C ASP A 82 9.03 0.82 19.73
N PHE A 83 8.95 1.14 18.42
CA PHE A 83 9.46 2.38 17.86
C PHE A 83 8.84 2.82 16.51
N ASP A 84 8.46 4.09 16.44
CA ASP A 84 7.87 4.66 15.22
C ASP A 84 8.91 5.04 14.16
N TRP A 85 8.70 4.63 12.91
CA TRP A 85 9.50 5.08 11.76
C TRP A 85 9.33 6.58 11.55
N THR A 86 10.41 7.36 11.72
CA THR A 86 10.34 8.81 11.52
C THR A 86 10.73 9.21 10.10
N LEU A 87 9.82 9.85 9.36
CA LEU A 87 10.13 10.54 8.11
C LEU A 87 10.85 11.85 8.41
N THR A 88 12.15 11.93 8.11
CA THR A 88 12.95 13.14 8.34
C THR A 88 13.31 13.76 6.99
N TYR A 89 12.85 14.99 6.72
CA TYR A 89 13.18 15.85 5.56
C TYR A 89 13.53 15.08 4.26
N GLY A 90 12.53 14.43 3.67
CA GLY A 90 12.62 13.80 2.35
C GLY A 90 13.41 12.48 2.31
N LYS A 91 12.75 11.47 1.75
CA LYS A 91 13.30 10.31 1.00
C LYS A 91 13.56 8.98 1.71
N TYR A 92 13.62 8.89 3.04
CA TYR A 92 13.81 7.57 3.68
C TYR A 92 13.25 7.48 5.10
N MET A 93 12.92 6.26 5.50
CA MET A 93 12.54 5.92 6.86
C MET A 93 13.76 5.43 7.61
N TYR A 94 13.88 5.80 8.88
CA TYR A 94 15.08 5.58 9.67
C TYR A 94 14.80 5.11 11.09
N ILE A 95 15.67 4.24 11.59
CA ILE A 95 15.71 3.82 12.99
C ILE A 95 17.08 4.13 13.56
N GLY A 96 17.08 4.96 14.60
CA GLY A 96 18.29 5.31 15.31
C GLY A 96 18.72 4.20 16.27
N THR A 97 19.86 3.58 15.99
CA THR A 97 20.49 2.59 16.89
C THR A 97 21.43 3.22 17.93
N SER A 98 21.71 4.53 17.82
CA SER A 98 22.51 5.29 18.78
C SER A 98 21.68 5.80 19.97
N GLY A 99 22.20 5.72 21.21
CA GLY A 99 21.57 6.28 22.42
C GLY A 99 21.08 5.23 23.44
N PHE A 100 20.02 5.54 24.20
CA PHE A 100 19.38 4.70 25.24
C PHE A 100 18.56 3.52 24.68
N ARG A 101 18.93 2.97 23.52
CA ARG A 101 18.17 1.90 22.86
C ARG A 101 18.48 0.55 23.49
N ASN A 102 17.43 -0.26 23.68
CA ASN A 102 17.54 -1.61 24.21
C ASN A 102 17.72 -2.64 23.10
N VAL A 103 18.44 -3.73 23.39
CA VAL A 103 18.57 -4.87 22.48
C VAL A 103 17.19 -5.45 22.23
N GLY A 104 16.85 -5.70 20.96
CA GLY A 104 15.61 -6.37 20.59
C GLY A 104 14.43 -5.43 20.32
N GLU A 105 14.58 -4.11 20.48
CA GLU A 105 13.57 -3.15 20.03
C GLU A 105 13.31 -3.31 18.53
N THR A 106 12.03 -3.35 18.17
CA THR A 106 11.58 -3.59 16.80
C THR A 106 10.90 -2.36 16.20
N ALA A 107 10.83 -2.33 14.87
CA ALA A 107 10.00 -1.37 14.12
C ALA A 107 9.39 -2.02 12.88
N TRP A 108 8.16 -1.65 12.56
CA TRP A 108 7.33 -2.28 11.53
C TRP A 108 6.68 -1.27 10.61
N LEU A 109 7.02 -1.33 9.32
CA LEU A 109 6.32 -0.59 8.29
C LEU A 109 5.47 -1.54 7.46
N THR A 110 4.17 -1.23 7.33
CA THR A 110 3.21 -2.12 6.69
C THR A 110 2.54 -1.45 5.49
N SER A 111 2.50 -2.16 4.38
CA SER A 111 1.79 -1.70 3.19
C SER A 111 0.26 -1.78 3.38
N PRO A 112 -0.50 -1.03 2.57
CA PRO A 112 -1.92 -1.34 2.34
C PRO A 112 -2.11 -2.78 1.84
N MET A 113 -3.37 -3.24 1.82
CA MET A 113 -3.71 -4.49 1.16
C MET A 113 -3.50 -4.36 -0.36
N LEU A 114 -2.52 -5.09 -0.86
CA LEU A 114 -2.15 -5.15 -2.28
C LEU A 114 -2.93 -6.26 -2.99
N ARG A 115 -3.14 -6.11 -4.30
CA ARG A 115 -3.89 -7.05 -5.13
C ARG A 115 -3.03 -8.25 -5.57
N PRO A 116 -3.64 -9.41 -5.89
CA PRO A 116 -2.91 -10.55 -6.44
C PRO A 116 -1.98 -10.20 -7.60
N THR A 117 -0.79 -10.77 -7.59
CA THR A 117 0.27 -10.54 -8.60
C THR A 117 0.80 -11.82 -9.23
N ALA A 118 0.24 -13.00 -8.94
CA ALA A 118 0.74 -14.27 -9.49
C ALA A 118 0.87 -14.29 -11.04
N PHE A 119 0.06 -13.48 -11.73
CA PHE A 119 0.06 -13.36 -13.19
C PHE A 119 0.66 -12.05 -13.72
N THR A 120 1.15 -11.17 -12.84
CA THR A 120 1.79 -9.90 -13.20
C THR A 120 3.16 -9.80 -12.55
N LYS A 121 4.22 -9.54 -13.32
CA LYS A 121 5.55 -9.39 -12.74
C LYS A 121 5.62 -8.09 -11.95
N ARG A 122 5.59 -8.17 -10.61
CA ARG A 122 5.78 -7.03 -9.71
C ARG A 122 6.94 -7.26 -8.76
N CYS A 123 7.66 -6.18 -8.47
CA CYS A 123 8.79 -6.19 -7.55
C CYS A 123 8.67 -5.01 -6.59
N LEU A 124 9.00 -5.23 -5.32
CA LEU A 124 9.37 -4.14 -4.42
C LEU A 124 10.84 -3.82 -4.68
N MET A 125 11.14 -2.56 -5.00
CA MET A 125 12.50 -2.06 -5.12
C MET A 125 12.73 -1.03 -4.01
N PHE A 126 13.84 -1.15 -3.29
CA PHE A 126 14.15 -0.25 -2.18
C PHE A 126 15.66 -0.05 -2.02
N GLY A 127 16.03 1.13 -1.53
CA GLY A 127 17.37 1.42 -1.03
C GLY A 127 17.46 1.12 0.46
N TYR A 128 18.62 0.67 0.93
CA TYR A 128 18.90 0.50 2.36
C TYR A 128 20.31 0.96 2.70
N ASN A 129 20.48 1.48 3.92
CA ASN A 129 21.76 1.81 4.52
C ASN A 129 21.80 1.23 5.93
N MET A 130 22.76 0.35 6.18
CA MET A 130 22.89 -0.42 7.42
C MET A 130 24.32 -0.26 7.91
N ASN A 131 24.64 0.90 8.50
CA ASN A 131 26.00 1.24 8.91
C ASN A 131 26.15 1.27 10.43
N GLY A 132 27.09 0.50 10.96
CA GLY A 132 27.51 0.60 12.35
C GLY A 132 27.40 -0.69 13.19
N PRO A 133 28.08 -0.71 14.34
CA PRO A 133 28.29 -1.94 15.13
C PRO A 133 27.03 -2.41 15.86
N SER A 134 26.06 -1.51 16.07
CA SER A 134 24.79 -1.82 16.73
C SER A 134 23.62 -2.00 15.75
N ILE A 135 23.93 -2.15 14.47
CA ILE A 135 22.93 -2.47 13.46
C ILE A 135 22.50 -3.92 13.66
N GLY A 136 21.20 -4.12 13.83
CA GLY A 136 20.61 -5.45 13.90
C GLY A 136 20.18 -5.92 12.53
N LEU A 137 18.88 -5.87 12.27
CA LEU A 137 18.27 -6.56 11.15
C LEU A 137 17.37 -5.65 10.33
N LEU A 138 17.33 -5.91 9.02
CA LEU A 138 16.28 -5.45 8.12
C LEU A 138 15.74 -6.65 7.33
N SER A 139 14.44 -6.85 7.37
CA SER A 139 13.73 -7.95 6.70
C SER A 139 12.51 -7.44 5.95
N VAL A 140 12.18 -8.10 4.84
CA VAL A 140 10.93 -7.91 4.10
C VAL A 140 10.14 -9.21 4.15
N TYR A 141 8.90 -9.13 4.64
CA TYR A 141 7.95 -10.23 4.69
C TYR A 141 6.73 -9.94 3.81
N MET A 142 6.01 -11.00 3.43
CA MET A 142 4.71 -10.92 2.76
C MET A 142 3.72 -11.88 3.40
N THR A 143 2.49 -11.45 3.60
CA THR A 143 1.40 -12.31 4.10
C THR A 143 0.24 -12.32 3.11
N ALA A 144 -0.42 -13.46 2.95
CA ALA A 144 -1.73 -13.49 2.31
C ALA A 144 -2.75 -12.91 3.31
N HIS A 145 -3.63 -12.01 2.85
CA HIS A 145 -4.69 -11.38 3.65
C HIS A 145 -4.26 -10.69 4.97
N GLY A 146 -2.97 -10.39 5.18
CA GLY A 146 -2.50 -9.79 6.43
C GLY A 146 -2.21 -10.82 7.55
N GLU A 147 -2.38 -12.12 7.31
CA GLU A 147 -2.23 -13.16 8.35
C GLU A 147 -0.76 -13.41 8.70
N LYS A 148 -0.40 -13.29 9.99
CA LYS A 148 0.94 -13.62 10.50
C LYS A 148 0.98 -15.10 10.95
N PRO A 149 2.10 -15.85 10.76
CA PRO A 149 3.42 -15.39 10.31
C PRO A 149 3.51 -15.22 8.78
N GLY A 150 4.18 -14.15 8.35
CA GLY A 150 4.44 -13.92 6.93
C GLY A 150 5.59 -14.76 6.36
N THR A 151 5.60 -14.87 5.04
CA THR A 151 6.71 -15.44 4.27
C THR A 151 7.87 -14.46 4.22
N LEU A 152 9.07 -14.87 4.63
CA LEU A 152 10.28 -14.07 4.49
C LEU A 152 10.69 -14.00 3.02
N LEU A 153 10.80 -12.79 2.47
CA LEU A 153 11.20 -12.57 1.09
C LEU A 153 12.66 -12.09 0.96
N TRP A 154 13.13 -11.28 1.91
CA TRP A 154 14.49 -10.74 1.90
C TRP A 154 14.95 -10.36 3.30
N ARG A 155 16.27 -10.45 3.55
CA ARG A 155 16.88 -10.12 4.85
C ARG A 155 18.33 -9.67 4.69
N MET A 156 18.73 -8.69 5.49
CA MET A 156 20.13 -8.33 5.75
C MET A 156 20.35 -8.12 7.25
N SER A 157 21.57 -8.35 7.72
CA SER A 157 21.95 -8.25 9.13
C SER A 157 23.32 -7.62 9.31
N GLY A 158 23.49 -6.89 10.42
CA GLY A 158 24.76 -6.31 10.82
C GLY A 158 25.21 -5.18 9.90
N ASP A 159 26.45 -4.76 10.08
CA ASP A 159 27.07 -3.70 9.31
C ASP A 159 27.24 -4.09 7.83
N GLN A 160 26.74 -3.22 6.95
CA GLN A 160 26.80 -3.33 5.51
C GLN A 160 27.74 -2.27 4.91
N GLY A 161 28.35 -1.43 5.73
CA GLY A 161 29.15 -0.28 5.33
C GLY A 161 28.33 0.99 5.18
N GLN A 162 29.04 2.09 4.92
CA GLN A 162 28.48 3.44 4.91
C GLN A 162 27.64 3.76 3.66
N GLU A 163 27.81 3.01 2.57
CA GLU A 163 27.17 3.28 1.29
C GLU A 163 25.72 2.78 1.23
N TRP A 164 24.88 3.50 0.49
CA TRP A 164 23.53 3.04 0.15
C TRP A 164 23.60 1.87 -0.82
N LYS A 165 22.78 0.85 -0.56
CA LYS A 165 22.65 -0.35 -1.41
C LYS A 165 21.22 -0.48 -1.91
N GLY A 166 21.05 -1.05 -3.10
CA GLY A 166 19.75 -1.36 -3.68
C GLY A 166 19.38 -2.82 -3.48
N ALA A 167 18.11 -3.10 -3.21
CA ALA A 167 17.53 -4.44 -3.20
C ALA A 167 16.22 -4.48 -3.99
N SER A 168 15.91 -5.65 -4.51
CA SER A 168 14.67 -5.92 -5.22
C SER A 168 14.10 -7.27 -4.80
N VAL A 169 12.79 -7.32 -4.59
CA VAL A 169 12.08 -8.51 -4.13
C VAL A 169 10.86 -8.75 -5.00
N ASN A 170 10.75 -9.94 -5.59
CA ASN A 170 9.58 -10.31 -6.38
C ASN A 170 8.36 -10.48 -5.47
N LEU A 171 7.26 -9.85 -5.83
CA LEU A 171 5.98 -9.97 -5.13
C LEU A 171 5.05 -10.85 -5.97
N SER A 172 4.77 -12.07 -5.51
CA SER A 172 3.92 -13.02 -6.19
C SER A 172 2.91 -13.64 -5.23
N SER A 173 1.64 -13.29 -5.40
CA SER A 173 0.53 -13.86 -4.62
C SER A 173 -0.68 -14.13 -5.51
N LEU A 174 -1.36 -15.25 -5.29
CA LEU A 174 -2.65 -15.57 -5.90
C LEU A 174 -3.81 -14.81 -5.25
N GLU A 175 -3.62 -14.39 -4.00
CA GLU A 175 -4.59 -13.68 -3.18
C GLU A 175 -4.13 -12.25 -2.88
N GLN A 176 -5.01 -11.43 -2.31
CA GLN A 176 -4.62 -10.14 -1.75
C GLN A 176 -3.55 -10.34 -0.66
N TYR A 177 -2.59 -9.43 -0.57
CA TYR A 177 -1.45 -9.59 0.31
C TYR A 177 -0.98 -8.27 0.90
N GLN A 178 -0.25 -8.33 2.01
CA GLN A 178 0.46 -7.19 2.58
C GLN A 178 1.97 -7.46 2.59
N VAL A 179 2.74 -6.38 2.47
CA VAL A 179 4.19 -6.39 2.63
C VAL A 179 4.53 -5.71 3.95
N PHE A 180 5.46 -6.31 4.69
CA PHE A 180 5.97 -5.80 5.96
C PHE A 180 7.47 -5.60 5.83
N VAL A 181 7.93 -4.40 6.15
CA VAL A 181 9.35 -4.12 6.38
C VAL A 181 9.54 -4.13 7.89
N TYR A 182 10.39 -5.03 8.36
CA TYR A 182 10.63 -5.29 9.76
C TYR A 182 12.10 -5.11 10.09
N SER A 183 12.39 -4.49 11.21
CA SER A 183 13.75 -4.26 11.66
C SER A 183 13.90 -4.42 13.17
N VAL A 184 15.11 -4.78 13.58
CA VAL A 184 15.46 -5.03 14.99
C VAL A 184 16.78 -4.35 15.30
N VAL A 185 16.87 -3.72 16.48
CA VAL A 185 18.13 -3.17 17.00
C VAL A 185 18.95 -4.28 17.67
N ASN A 186 20.24 -4.37 17.31
CA ASN A 186 21.18 -5.29 17.94
C ASN A 186 22.28 -4.49 18.61
N LYS A 187 22.22 -4.26 19.93
CA LYS A 187 23.32 -3.63 20.65
C LYS A 187 24.32 -4.71 21.09
N ILE A 188 25.55 -4.65 20.59
CA ILE A 188 26.66 -5.38 21.22
C ILE A 188 26.98 -4.61 22.52
N MET A 189 26.93 -5.32 23.66
CA MET A 189 27.34 -4.79 24.97
C MET A 189 28.80 -4.36 24.97
#